data_AF-A0A7Z0SJ90-F1
#
_entry.id   AF-A0A7Z0SJ90-F1
#
_cell.length_a   1.000
_cell.length_b   1.000
_cell.length_c   1.000
_cell.angle_alpha   90.00
_cell.angle_beta   90.00
_cell.angle_gamma   90.00
#
_symmetry.space_group_name_H-M   'P 1'
#
loop_
_entity.id
_entity.type
_entity.pdbx_description
1 polymer ?
#
loop_
_entity_poly.entity_id
_entity_poly.type
_entity_poly.pdbx_seq_one_letter_code
_entity_poly.pdbx_strand_id
1 'polypeptide(L)' 'TNSEILSGWMKSTAQEQGITQEQAEQQFLKTARPTTLINRFATTEEVANMVVYACSEQASATTGAALRVDGGVVRSIA' A
#
# COMPACT_ATOMS: atom_id res chain seq x y z
N THR A 1 2.56 0.23 1.43
CA THR A 1 2.11 1.55 1.92
C THR A 1 3.30 2.48 1.96
N ASN A 2 3.12 3.76 1.70
CA ASN A 2 4.18 4.78 1.72
C ASN A 2 4.60 5.16 3.16
N SER A 3 4.79 4.18 4.03
CA SER A 3 5.23 4.43 5.40
C SER A 3 6.60 5.08 5.42
N GLU A 4 6.88 5.85 6.48
CA GLU A 4 8.15 6.56 6.66
C GLU A 4 9.38 5.69 6.40
N ILE A 5 9.38 4.46 6.94
CA ILE A 5 10.47 3.49 6.77
C ILE A 5 10.65 3.12 5.29
N LEU A 6 9.56 2.81 4.59
CA LEU A 6 9.64 2.39 3.19
C LEU A 6 10.05 3.55 2.29
N SER A 7 9.50 4.75 2.51
CA SER A 7 9.89 5.96 1.79
C SER A 7 11.37 6.32 2.04
N GLY A 8 11.86 6.17 3.27
CA GLY A 8 13.28 6.32 3.59
C GLY A 8 14.16 5.33 2.82
N TRP A 9 13.74 4.06 2.75
CA TRP A 9 14.46 3.03 1.99
C TRP A 9 14.45 3.28 0.48
N MET A 10 13.31 3.71 -0.08
CA MET A 10 13.19 4.12 -1.49
C MET A 10 14.11 5.28 -1.82
N LYS A 11 14.18 6.28 -0.94
CA LYS A 11 15.07 7.43 -1.10
C LYS A 11 16.55 7.02 -1.10
N SER A 12 16.98 6.13 -0.19
CA SER A 12 18.35 5.59 -0.18
C SER A 12 18.67 4.83 -1.47
N THR A 13 17.75 3.95 -1.88
CA THR A 13 17.88 3.14 -3.11
C THR A 13 18.00 4.03 -4.35
N ALA A 14 17.19 5.08 -4.43
CA ALA A 14 17.22 6.04 -5.53
C ALA A 14 18.56 6.78 -5.62
N GLN A 15 19.12 7.19 -4.47
CA GLN A 15 20.43 7.83 -4.39
C GLN A 15 21.56 6.91 -4.85
N GLU A 16 21.55 5.64 -4.41
CA GLU A 16 22.56 4.64 -4.80
C GLU A 16 22.52 4.34 -6.31
N GLN A 17 21.33 4.37 -6.92
CA GLN A 17 21.13 4.07 -8.34
C GLN A 17 21.19 5.29 -9.24
N GLY A 18 21.30 6.50 -8.69
CA GLY A 18 21.31 7.75 -9.46
C GLY A 18 19.99 8.03 -10.19
N ILE A 19 18.86 7.59 -9.63
CA ILE A 19 17.51 7.78 -10.19
C ILE A 19 16.63 8.59 -9.24
N THR A 20 15.44 8.97 -9.70
CA THR A 20 14.43 9.62 -8.85
C THR A 20 13.81 8.61 -7.88
N GLN A 21 13.28 9.11 -6.75
CA GLN A 21 12.56 8.25 -5.80
C GLN A 21 11.37 7.58 -6.49
N GLU A 22 10.60 8.31 -7.29
CA GLU A 22 9.45 7.79 -8.03
C GLU A 22 9.86 6.64 -8.96
N GLN A 23 11.01 6.74 -9.63
CA GLN A 23 11.53 5.64 -10.46
C GLN A 23 11.88 4.41 -9.61
N ALA A 24 12.50 4.59 -8.45
CA ALA A 24 12.80 3.49 -7.54
C ALA A 24 11.52 2.80 -7.03
N GLU A 25 10.49 3.59 -6.67
CA GLU A 25 9.19 3.08 -6.25
C GLU A 25 8.51 2.28 -7.37
N GLN A 26 8.50 2.81 -8.60
CA GLN A 26 7.94 2.12 -9.76
C GLN A 26 8.69 0.84 -10.10
N GLN A 27 10.02 0.85 -10.01
CA GLN A 27 10.87 -0.35 -10.18
C GLN A 27 10.52 -1.41 -9.13
N PHE A 28 10.37 -1.01 -7.87
CA PHE A 28 9.98 -1.89 -6.77
C PHE A 28 8.60 -2.50 -7.02
N LEU A 29 7.60 -1.72 -7.41
CA LEU A 29 6.26 -2.23 -7.68
C LEU A 29 6.27 -3.25 -8.81
N LYS A 30 6.96 -2.98 -9.91
CA LYS A 30 7.08 -3.90 -11.05
C LYS A 30 7.76 -5.23 -10.69
N THR A 31 8.69 -5.21 -9.74
CA THR A 31 9.49 -6.40 -9.39
C THR A 31 8.91 -7.15 -8.19
N ALA A 32 8.66 -6.46 -7.08
CA ALA A 32 8.25 -7.06 -5.82
C ALA A 32 6.73 -7.16 -5.66
N ARG A 33 5.94 -6.34 -6.38
CA ARG A 33 4.46 -6.29 -6.29
C ARG A 33 3.81 -6.26 -7.68
N PRO A 34 4.18 -7.15 -8.61
CA PRO A 34 3.78 -7.06 -10.03
C PRO A 34 2.27 -7.18 -10.25
N THR A 35 1.52 -7.63 -9.24
CA THR A 35 0.07 -7.83 -9.29
C THR A 35 -0.75 -6.67 -8.74
N THR A 36 -0.10 -5.62 -8.21
CA THR A 36 -0.81 -4.42 -7.72
C THR A 36 -1.70 -3.83 -8.80
N LEU A 37 -2.93 -3.45 -8.45
CA LEU A 37 -3.87 -2.85 -9.40
C LEU A 37 -3.77 -1.32 -9.43
N ILE A 38 -3.47 -0.71 -8.28
CA ILE A 38 -3.41 0.76 -8.16
C ILE A 38 -2.09 1.36 -8.67
N ASN A 39 -1.07 0.53 -8.96
CA ASN A 39 0.23 0.94 -9.54
C ASN A 39 0.99 2.05 -8.78
N ARG A 40 0.73 2.15 -7.48
CA ARG A 40 1.42 3.05 -6.55
C ARG A 40 1.41 2.43 -5.17
N PHE A 41 2.18 3.01 -4.25
CA PHE A 41 1.97 2.72 -2.84
C PHE A 41 0.64 3.31 -2.37
N ALA A 42 -0.13 2.51 -1.62
CA ALA A 42 -1.22 3.04 -0.81
C ALA A 42 -0.66 4.00 0.25
N THR A 43 -1.43 5.02 0.61
CA THR A 43 -1.03 5.94 1.68
C THR A 43 -1.38 5.40 3.06
N THR A 44 -0.75 5.93 4.11
CA THR A 44 -1.14 5.65 5.51
C THR A 44 -2.58 6.07 5.79
N GLU A 45 -3.04 7.16 5.18
CA GLU A 45 -4.40 7.68 5.33
C GLU A 45 -5.42 6.74 4.67
N GLU A 46 -5.09 6.11 3.53
CA GLU A 46 -5.97 5.12 2.91
C GLU A 46 -6.20 3.89 3.82
N VAL A 47 -5.19 3.48 4.59
CA VAL A 47 -5.34 2.45 5.63
C VAL A 47 -6.15 2.97 6.81
N ALA A 48 -5.86 4.19 7.29
CA ALA A 48 -6.59 4.81 8.41
C ALA A 48 -8.09 4.99 8.08
N ASN A 49 -8.43 5.36 6.86
CA ASN A 49 -9.82 5.52 6.41
C ASN A 49 -10.61 4.20 6.52
N MET A 50 -10.00 3.06 6.21
CA MET A 50 -10.63 1.74 6.44
C MET A 50 -10.87 1.50 7.93
N VAL A 51 -9.92 1.87 8.80
CA VAL A 51 -10.09 1.75 10.25
C VAL A 51 -11.23 2.64 10.75
N VAL A 52 -11.30 3.89 10.30
CA VAL A 52 -12.39 4.83 10.63
C VAL A 52 -13.74 4.25 10.20
N TYR A 53 -13.84 3.71 8.99
CA TYR A 53 -15.04 3.03 8.51
C TYR A 53 -15.39 1.81 9.39
N ALA A 54 -14.42 0.95 9.69
CA ALA A 54 -14.66 -0.24 10.50
C ALA A 54 -15.11 0.08 11.93
N CYS A 55 -14.68 1.23 12.48
CA CYS A 55 -15.11 1.71 13.80
C CYS A 55 -16.45 2.46 13.79
N SER A 56 -17.05 2.73 12.62
CA SER A 56 -18.26 3.54 12.50
C SER A 56 -19.54 2.71 12.56
N GLU A 57 -20.68 3.37 12.80
CA GLU A 57 -22.00 2.71 12.82
C GLU A 57 -22.36 2.06 11.46
N GLN A 58 -21.80 2.59 10.36
CA GLN A 58 -21.98 2.05 9.01
C GLN A 58 -21.39 0.65 8.83
N ALA A 59 -20.46 0.25 9.70
CA ALA A 59 -19.87 -1.09 9.72
C ALA A 59 -20.48 -2.00 10.80
N SER A 60 -21.63 -1.64 11.39
CA SER A 60 -22.23 -2.34 12.55
C SER A 60 -22.48 -3.85 12.38
N ALA A 61 -22.63 -4.34 11.14
CA ALA A 61 -22.77 -5.78 10.83
C ALA A 61 -21.47 -6.46 10.37
N THR A 62 -20.32 -5.77 10.43
CA THR A 62 -19.01 -6.30 10.05
C THR A 62 -18.27 -6.76 11.29
N THR A 63 -18.08 -8.07 11.44
CA THR A 63 -17.35 -8.68 12.55
C THR A 63 -16.66 -9.96 12.13
N GLY A 64 -15.52 -10.28 12.76
CA GLY A 64 -14.76 -11.51 12.50
C GLY A 64 -14.12 -11.62 11.10
N ALA A 65 -14.07 -10.52 10.34
CA ALA A 65 -13.58 -10.50 8.97
C ALA A 65 -12.18 -9.86 8.85
N ALA A 66 -11.39 -10.32 7.89
CA ALA A 66 -10.12 -9.70 7.51
C ALA A 66 -10.35 -8.69 6.37
N LEU A 67 -10.41 -7.40 6.71
CA LEU A 67 -10.58 -6.32 5.74
C LEU A 67 -9.24 -5.95 5.10
N ARG A 68 -9.15 -6.02 3.77
CA ARG A 68 -7.90 -5.77 3.03
C ARG A 68 -7.79 -4.32 2.57
N VAL A 69 -6.60 -3.74 2.73
CA VAL A 69 -6.20 -2.44 2.16
C VAL A 69 -4.84 -2.59 1.49
N ASP A 70 -4.80 -3.35 0.40
CA ASP A 70 -3.55 -3.78 -0.25
C ASP A 70 -3.39 -3.25 -1.68
N GLY A 71 -4.35 -2.49 -2.20
CA GLY A 71 -4.32 -2.00 -3.58
C GLY A 71 -4.49 -3.11 -4.63
N GLY A 72 -5.05 -4.26 -4.25
CA GLY A 72 -5.34 -5.37 -5.14
C GLY A 72 -4.15 -6.31 -5.41
N VAL A 73 -3.15 -6.33 -4.53
CA VAL A 73 -1.97 -7.20 -4.67
C VAL A 73 -2.36 -8.68 -4.57
N VAL A 74 -3.27 -9.03 -3.65
CA VAL A 74 -3.77 -10.41 -3.49
C VAL A 74 -4.77 -10.75 -4.59
N ARG A 75 -4.43 -11.73 -5.44
CA ARG A 75 -5.25 -12.17 -6.58
C ARG A 75 -6.14 -13.36 -6.22
N SER A 76 -6.95 -13.22 -5.17
CA SER A 76 -7.93 -14.24 -4.80
C SER A 76 -9.19 -13.62 -4.21
N ILE A 77 -10.28 -14.36 -4.29
CA ILE A 77 -11.52 -14.11 -3.57
C ILE A 77 -11.60 -15.19 -2.49
N ALA A 78 -11.94 -14.79 -1.26
CA ALA A 78 -12.04 -15.67 -0.10
C ALA A 78 -13.29 -15.30 0.69
#